data_AF-A0A949ZIW6-F1
#
_entry.id   AF-A0A949ZIW6-F1
#
_cell.length_a   1.000
_cell.length_b   1.000
_cell.length_c   1.000
_cell.angle_alpha   90.00
_cell.angle_beta   90.00
_cell.angle_gamma   90.00
#
_symmetry.space_group_name_H-M   'P 1'
#
loop_
_entity.id
_entity.type
_entity.pdbx_description
1 polymer ?
#
loop_
_entity_poly.entity_id
_entity_poly.type
_entity_poly.pdbx_seq_one_letter_code
_entity_poly.pdbx_strand_id
1 'polypeptide(L)'
;MKVAVRAERPTHVKADAIAIGLFADGNPSQGFSAINTATGGVLADMRKRGELRGRDKEVTVIPGGRRLKAKRVIVIGLGERATFHPAGFARFAGLAVRAAAHRKLGSVAIVLPEPIPFSAEAAVENAAEGATMATFDPAPYRKANNTTPGAVTNVTLLVEQQANATSLQSALERGLVLGEAANAIRDMVNLPSNDMTPTHLAQRAQEFGKRYGLKVTVLDRAEMKRLGMGSMLSVAAGADQPPKVIALEYRGDKSSKTTLGLVGKGITFDTGGISLKPALDMHAMKGDMAGGATVIGAMAAIARMKPKANVIGVVMATDNMPGSKATKPGDIVRAMNGKSIEIINTDAEGRLVLADGLCYARKLGATHLVDIATLTGAAVVALGDTTTGVMSNDRQLVDLFHEASAPYGERYWELPLFPEYGDLIKSSIADMKNSGGRQAGTIYAAMFLKEYVDDAPWIHLDIAGTAWTDVDAAHIVKGPTAVGLRPLVKLAELVAQRRPHPKADEAAYQRLTPAVKLTSHNGVSRSRRITAGAARSKARTRSRRA
;
A
#
# COMPACT_ATOMS: atom_id res chain seq x y z
N MET A 1 -7.96 4.51 -22.53
CA MET A 1 -7.30 5.82 -22.73
C MET A 1 -5.94 5.58 -23.37
N LYS A 2 -5.52 6.37 -24.36
CA LYS A 2 -4.16 6.31 -24.94
C LYS A 2 -3.29 7.36 -24.27
N VAL A 3 -2.09 6.99 -23.83
CA VAL A 3 -1.10 7.92 -23.27
C VAL A 3 0.15 7.86 -24.13
N ALA A 4 0.71 9.02 -24.47
CA ALA A 4 1.95 9.14 -25.22
C ALA A 4 2.89 10.13 -24.53
N VAL A 5 4.20 9.92 -24.68
CA VAL A 5 5.23 10.89 -24.27
C VAL A 5 5.80 11.58 -25.51
N ARG A 6 5.97 12.90 -25.46
CA ARG A 6 6.49 13.69 -26.59
C ARG A 6 7.40 14.82 -26.12
N ALA A 7 8.43 15.09 -26.90
CA ALA A 7 9.23 16.30 -26.79
C ALA A 7 8.75 17.34 -27.80
N GLU A 8 7.72 18.11 -27.43
CA GLU A 8 7.10 19.12 -28.29
C GLU A 8 6.91 20.42 -27.49
N ARG A 9 6.99 21.58 -28.17
CA ARG A 9 6.71 22.87 -27.53
C ARG A 9 5.25 22.91 -27.05
N PRO A 10 4.97 23.30 -25.78
CA PRO A 10 3.62 23.34 -25.22
C PRO A 10 2.60 24.12 -26.07
N THR A 11 3.02 25.19 -26.74
CA THR A 11 2.14 26.05 -27.55
C THR A 11 1.69 25.41 -28.88
N HIS A 12 2.36 24.38 -29.36
CA HIS A 12 2.09 23.75 -30.66
C HIS A 12 1.23 22.49 -30.57
N VAL A 13 1.08 21.92 -29.37
CA VAL A 13 0.39 20.66 -29.15
C VAL A 13 -1.12 20.79 -29.44
N LYS A 14 -1.68 19.86 -30.19
CA LYS A 14 -3.14 19.79 -30.45
C LYS A 14 -3.81 18.91 -29.39
N ALA A 15 -4.56 19.53 -28.48
CA ALA A 15 -5.37 18.85 -27.45
C ALA A 15 -6.57 19.74 -27.09
N ASP A 16 -7.59 19.21 -26.41
CA ASP A 16 -8.71 20.02 -25.91
C ASP A 16 -8.28 20.87 -24.70
N ALA A 17 -7.39 20.34 -23.86
CA ALA A 17 -6.78 21.05 -22.76
C ALA A 17 -5.25 20.90 -22.75
N ILE A 18 -4.56 21.92 -22.22
CA ILE A 18 -3.17 21.82 -21.80
C ILE A 18 -3.06 22.07 -20.30
N ALA A 19 -2.36 21.19 -19.58
CA ALA A 19 -2.15 21.27 -18.15
C ALA A 19 -0.70 21.68 -17.83
N ILE A 20 -0.55 22.63 -16.89
CA ILE A 20 0.74 23.10 -16.39
C ILE A 20 0.73 23.10 -14.85
N GLY A 21 1.91 22.91 -14.26
CA GLY A 21 2.11 22.99 -12.82
C GLY A 21 2.36 24.43 -12.34
N LEU A 22 2.17 24.66 -11.05
CA LEU A 22 2.54 25.89 -10.37
C LEU A 22 2.99 25.59 -8.94
N PHE A 23 4.24 25.94 -8.60
CA PHE A 23 4.72 25.87 -7.23
C PHE A 23 4.31 27.12 -6.43
N ALA A 24 4.13 26.94 -5.13
CA ALA A 24 3.73 27.99 -4.20
C ALA A 24 4.81 29.08 -4.02
N ASP A 25 6.08 28.70 -4.17
CA ASP A 25 7.29 29.51 -3.94
C ASP A 25 7.51 30.70 -4.90
N GLY A 26 6.60 30.98 -5.83
CA GLY A 26 6.79 32.05 -6.82
C GLY A 26 7.38 31.59 -8.15
N ASN A 27 8.02 30.42 -8.21
CA ASN A 27 8.76 29.99 -9.40
C ASN A 27 7.85 29.22 -10.35
N PRO A 28 7.61 29.73 -11.58
CA PRO A 28 6.81 29.01 -12.57
C PRO A 28 7.39 27.63 -12.90
N SER A 29 6.53 26.62 -13.09
CA SER A 29 7.00 25.35 -13.64
C SER A 29 7.34 25.48 -15.12
N GLN A 30 7.99 24.44 -15.65
CA GLN A 30 8.20 24.30 -17.08
C GLN A 30 6.90 24.55 -17.87
N GLY A 31 7.02 25.26 -19.00
CA GLY A 31 5.90 25.63 -19.87
C GLY A 31 5.09 26.86 -19.43
N PHE A 32 5.13 27.28 -18.15
CA PHE A 32 4.31 28.41 -17.68
C PHE A 32 4.56 29.69 -18.46
N SER A 33 5.82 30.09 -18.68
CA SER A 33 6.15 31.34 -19.40
C SER A 33 5.61 31.34 -20.84
N ALA A 34 5.79 30.22 -21.55
CA ALA A 34 5.30 30.05 -22.92
C ALA A 34 3.76 30.11 -22.97
N ILE A 35 3.07 29.43 -22.04
CA ILE A 35 1.60 29.44 -21.97
C ILE A 35 1.07 30.80 -21.52
N ASN A 36 1.72 31.47 -20.57
CA ASN A 36 1.37 32.83 -20.14
C ASN A 36 1.46 33.83 -21.30
N THR A 37 2.54 33.78 -22.07
CA THR A 37 2.71 34.63 -23.26
C THR A 37 1.62 34.34 -24.32
N ALA A 38 1.31 33.07 -24.55
CA ALA A 38 0.28 32.67 -25.51
C ALA A 38 -1.16 33.02 -25.06
N THR A 39 -1.36 33.19 -23.75
CA THR A 39 -2.64 33.62 -23.15
C THR A 39 -2.70 35.12 -22.89
N GLY A 40 -1.69 35.90 -23.33
CA GLY A 40 -1.69 37.36 -23.21
C GLY A 40 -1.37 37.89 -21.81
N GLY A 41 -0.68 37.12 -20.97
CA GLY A 41 -0.24 37.56 -19.64
C GLY A 41 -1.21 37.20 -18.50
N VAL A 42 -2.36 36.60 -18.81
CA VAL A 42 -3.44 36.37 -17.82
C VAL A 42 -2.99 35.50 -16.64
N LEU A 43 -2.10 34.52 -16.84
CA LEU A 43 -1.65 33.66 -15.75
C LEU A 43 -0.80 34.45 -14.74
N ALA A 44 0.04 35.36 -15.22
CA ALA A 44 0.81 36.25 -14.36
C ALA A 44 -0.10 37.24 -13.61
N ASP A 45 -1.13 37.77 -14.27
CA ASP A 45 -2.10 38.67 -13.64
C ASP A 45 -2.90 37.96 -12.55
N MET A 46 -3.43 36.77 -12.84
CA MET A 46 -4.15 35.94 -11.86
C MET A 46 -3.25 35.59 -10.68
N ARG A 47 -1.97 35.31 -10.92
CA ARG A 47 -0.99 35.10 -9.85
C ARG A 47 -0.81 36.36 -8.99
N LYS A 48 -0.61 37.52 -9.60
CA LYS A 48 -0.46 38.81 -8.91
C LYS A 48 -1.69 39.16 -8.05
N ARG A 49 -2.89 38.79 -8.50
CA ARG A 49 -4.15 38.96 -7.75
C ARG A 49 -4.41 37.87 -6.70
N GLY A 50 -3.53 36.87 -6.58
CA GLY A 50 -3.66 35.79 -5.60
C GLY A 50 -4.72 34.74 -5.95
N GLU A 51 -5.13 34.65 -7.21
CA GLU A 51 -6.04 33.62 -7.74
C GLU A 51 -5.29 32.32 -8.09
N LEU A 52 -4.02 32.43 -8.46
CA LEU A 52 -3.12 31.30 -8.67
C LEU A 52 -2.05 31.30 -7.58
N ARG A 53 -2.26 30.47 -6.55
CA ARG A 53 -1.37 30.43 -5.38
C ARG A 53 -0.36 29.29 -5.45
N GLY A 54 -0.64 28.25 -6.23
CA GLY A 54 0.23 27.07 -6.33
C GLY A 54 0.05 26.11 -5.14
N ARG A 55 -1.04 26.24 -4.37
CA ARG A 55 -1.33 25.34 -3.25
C ARG A 55 -1.50 23.90 -3.74
N ASP A 56 -1.03 22.92 -2.98
CA ASP A 56 -1.15 21.51 -3.37
C ASP A 56 -2.61 21.18 -3.74
N LYS A 57 -2.80 20.56 -4.91
CA LYS A 57 -4.11 20.16 -5.48
C LYS A 57 -5.04 21.32 -5.88
N GLU A 58 -4.59 22.57 -5.85
CA GLU A 58 -5.35 23.70 -6.40
C GLU A 58 -5.54 23.51 -7.91
N VAL A 59 -6.78 23.54 -8.41
CA VAL A 59 -7.08 23.39 -9.84
C VAL A 59 -7.81 24.62 -10.34
N THR A 60 -7.20 25.31 -11.30
CA THR A 60 -7.82 26.44 -12.01
C THR A 60 -7.91 26.12 -13.49
N VAL A 61 -9.07 26.36 -14.11
CA VAL A 61 -9.27 26.13 -15.55
C VAL A 61 -9.72 27.41 -16.23
N ILE A 62 -8.97 27.84 -17.24
CA ILE A 62 -9.27 29.06 -18.01
C ILE A 62 -9.45 28.74 -19.50
N PRO A 63 -10.11 29.61 -20.27
CA PRO A 63 -10.12 29.51 -21.72
C PRO A 63 -8.70 29.50 -22.30
N GLY A 64 -8.50 28.73 -23.37
CA GLY A 64 -7.32 28.89 -24.20
C GLY A 64 -7.36 30.25 -24.91
N GLY A 65 -6.18 30.86 -25.09
CA GLY A 65 -6.03 32.07 -25.90
C GLY A 65 -5.96 31.75 -27.40
N ARG A 66 -6.10 32.76 -28.26
CA ARG A 66 -6.03 32.60 -29.74
C ARG A 66 -4.71 32.03 -30.25
N ARG A 67 -3.64 32.10 -29.45
CA ARG A 67 -2.29 31.63 -29.81
C ARG A 67 -2.01 30.20 -29.32
N LEU A 68 -2.97 29.56 -28.65
CA LEU A 68 -2.89 28.15 -28.25
C LEU A 68 -3.81 27.32 -29.13
N LYS A 69 -3.34 26.13 -29.55
CA LYS A 69 -4.23 25.15 -30.19
C LYS A 69 -5.14 24.45 -29.17
N ALA A 70 -4.78 24.48 -27.89
CA ALA A 70 -5.61 23.96 -26.81
C ALA A 70 -6.77 24.90 -26.47
N LYS A 71 -7.98 24.34 -26.30
CA LYS A 71 -9.20 25.12 -26.01
C LYS A 71 -9.27 25.58 -24.55
N ARG A 72 -8.54 24.92 -23.66
CA ARG A 72 -8.48 25.21 -22.21
C ARG A 72 -7.05 25.12 -21.70
N VAL A 73 -6.74 25.93 -20.69
CA VAL A 73 -5.52 25.78 -19.87
C VAL A 73 -5.95 25.33 -18.48
N ILE A 74 -5.35 24.26 -17.98
CA ILE A 74 -5.55 23.73 -16.63
C ILE A 74 -4.27 24.05 -15.85
N VAL A 75 -4.38 24.84 -14.79
CA VAL A 75 -3.27 25.15 -13.87
C VAL A 75 -3.46 24.33 -12.62
N ILE A 76 -2.44 23.56 -12.23
CA ILE A 76 -2.48 22.71 -11.05
C ILE A 76 -1.40 23.16 -10.07
N GLY A 77 -1.79 23.46 -8.85
CA GLY A 77 -0.88 23.78 -7.77
C GLY A 77 -0.15 22.52 -7.28
N LEU A 78 1.17 22.62 -7.21
CA LEU A 78 2.08 21.53 -6.85
C LEU A 78 2.57 21.60 -5.40
N GLY A 79 2.14 22.63 -4.66
CA GLY A 79 2.59 22.89 -3.29
C GLY A 79 3.99 23.48 -3.25
N GLU A 80 4.69 23.22 -2.14
CA GLU A 80 6.06 23.70 -1.92
C GLU A 80 7.07 22.85 -2.68
N ARG A 81 7.89 23.49 -3.53
CA ARG A 81 8.94 22.83 -4.32
C ARG A 81 9.89 22.00 -3.45
N ALA A 82 10.25 22.52 -2.27
CA ALA A 82 11.15 21.85 -1.33
C ALA A 82 10.63 20.49 -0.82
N THR A 83 9.32 20.27 -0.88
CA THR A 83 8.66 19.03 -0.42
C THR A 83 8.11 18.19 -1.57
N PHE A 84 8.35 18.62 -2.81
CA PHE A 84 7.88 17.91 -3.99
C PHE A 84 8.68 16.62 -4.17
N HIS A 85 7.99 15.50 -4.34
CA HIS A 85 8.59 14.18 -4.56
C HIS A 85 7.97 13.52 -5.79
N PRO A 86 8.56 12.42 -6.33
CA PRO A 86 8.08 11.79 -7.57
C PRO A 86 6.57 11.46 -7.66
N ALA A 87 5.90 10.97 -6.62
CA ALA A 87 4.43 10.74 -6.69
C ALA A 87 3.60 12.04 -6.76
N GLY A 88 4.23 13.20 -6.59
CA GLY A 88 3.66 14.49 -6.99
C GLY A 88 3.31 14.52 -8.48
N PHE A 89 4.08 13.86 -9.35
CA PHE A 89 3.75 13.73 -10.78
C PHE A 89 2.48 12.91 -11.02
N ALA A 90 2.26 11.85 -10.23
CA ALA A 90 1.02 11.07 -10.31
C ALA A 90 -0.20 11.90 -9.90
N ARG A 91 -0.09 12.66 -8.80
CA ARG A 91 -1.15 13.59 -8.37
C ARG A 91 -1.43 14.66 -9.42
N PHE A 92 -0.38 15.29 -9.96
CA PHE A 92 -0.49 16.31 -10.99
C PHE A 92 -1.21 15.77 -12.24
N ALA A 93 -0.75 14.63 -12.77
CA ALA A 93 -1.32 14.06 -13.98
C ALA A 93 -2.77 13.59 -13.78
N GLY A 94 -3.08 12.96 -12.65
CA GLY A 94 -4.44 12.52 -12.36
C GLY A 94 -5.42 13.68 -12.17
N LEU A 95 -4.99 14.77 -11.51
CA LEU A 95 -5.80 16.01 -11.43
C LEU A 95 -6.07 16.60 -12.80
N ALA A 96 -5.08 16.62 -13.69
CA ALA A 96 -5.25 17.11 -15.07
C ALA A 96 -6.30 16.28 -15.82
N VAL A 97 -6.20 14.95 -15.75
CA VAL A 97 -7.15 14.02 -16.39
C VAL A 97 -8.56 14.22 -15.82
N ARG A 98 -8.72 14.27 -14.49
CA ARG A 98 -10.05 14.48 -13.87
C ARG A 98 -10.64 15.85 -14.20
N ALA A 99 -9.84 16.91 -14.14
CA ALA A 99 -10.30 18.26 -14.46
C ALA A 99 -10.78 18.39 -15.92
N ALA A 100 -10.11 17.68 -16.83
CA ALA A 100 -10.52 17.55 -18.23
C ALA A 100 -11.79 16.68 -18.39
N ALA A 101 -11.86 15.53 -17.71
CA ALA A 101 -13.00 14.62 -17.76
C ALA A 101 -14.29 15.27 -17.27
N HIS A 102 -14.25 15.98 -16.13
CA HIS A 102 -15.39 16.75 -15.60
C HIS A 102 -15.94 17.79 -16.57
N ARG A 103 -15.13 18.23 -17.53
CA ARG A 103 -15.49 19.20 -18.57
C ARG A 103 -15.76 18.56 -19.93
N LYS A 104 -15.83 17.22 -20.00
CA LYS A 104 -16.05 16.43 -21.21
C LYS A 104 -15.02 16.73 -22.32
N LEU A 105 -13.77 16.98 -21.93
CA LEU A 105 -12.68 17.20 -22.86
C LEU A 105 -12.05 15.84 -23.24
N GLY A 106 -11.94 15.57 -24.54
CA GLY A 106 -11.48 14.29 -25.08
C GLY A 106 -9.96 14.09 -25.00
N SER A 107 -9.20 15.18 -24.94
CA SER A 107 -7.74 15.14 -24.96
C SER A 107 -7.09 16.17 -24.04
N VAL A 108 -6.03 15.75 -23.33
CA VAL A 108 -5.23 16.62 -22.46
C VAL A 108 -3.73 16.43 -22.73
N ALA A 109 -3.02 17.53 -22.94
CA ALA A 109 -1.56 17.56 -22.93
C ALA A 109 -1.07 18.05 -21.57
N ILE A 110 -0.11 17.37 -20.95
CA ILE A 110 0.36 17.65 -19.60
C ILE A 110 1.84 18.01 -19.70
N VAL A 111 2.18 19.26 -19.40
CA VAL A 111 3.57 19.72 -19.34
C VAL A 111 4.15 19.29 -18.00
N LEU A 112 5.03 18.29 -18.01
CA LEU A 112 5.68 17.85 -16.78
C LEU A 112 6.60 18.96 -16.28
N PRO A 113 6.59 19.30 -14.98
CA PRO A 113 7.57 20.23 -14.44
C PRO A 113 8.98 19.64 -14.58
N GLU A 114 10.00 20.50 -14.59
CA GLU A 114 11.40 20.07 -14.59
C GLU A 114 11.61 19.03 -13.48
N PRO A 115 12.15 17.86 -13.82
CA PRO A 115 12.13 16.75 -12.88
C PRO A 115 13.16 16.92 -11.76
N ILE A 116 14.06 17.91 -11.81
CA ILE A 116 15.19 18.08 -10.90
C ILE A 116 14.72 18.15 -9.43
N PRO A 117 15.24 17.28 -8.53
CA PRO A 117 16.41 16.40 -8.68
C PRO A 117 16.13 14.98 -9.21
N PHE A 118 14.91 14.66 -9.59
CA PHE A 118 14.47 13.37 -10.14
C PHE A 118 14.79 13.23 -11.64
N SER A 119 14.74 12.00 -12.14
CA SER A 119 14.92 11.72 -13.56
C SER A 119 13.65 11.98 -14.37
N ALA A 120 13.80 12.22 -15.68
CA ALA A 120 12.67 12.35 -16.59
C ALA A 120 11.85 11.05 -16.67
N GLU A 121 12.50 9.89 -16.56
CA GLU A 121 11.86 8.58 -16.48
C GLU A 121 10.95 8.47 -15.25
N ALA A 122 11.43 8.88 -14.07
CA ALA A 122 10.63 8.84 -12.85
C ALA A 122 9.39 9.75 -12.96
N ALA A 123 9.53 10.93 -13.57
CA ALA A 123 8.43 11.84 -13.82
C ALA A 123 7.40 11.25 -14.80
N VAL A 124 7.85 10.64 -15.90
CA VAL A 124 6.97 10.01 -16.90
C VAL A 124 6.27 8.77 -16.34
N GLU A 125 6.97 7.89 -15.62
CA GLU A 125 6.39 6.71 -14.97
C GLU A 125 5.25 7.12 -14.02
N ASN A 126 5.55 8.01 -13.07
CA ASN A 126 4.56 8.47 -12.08
C ASN A 126 3.39 9.23 -12.74
N ALA A 127 3.65 10.08 -13.73
CA ALA A 127 2.59 10.81 -14.42
C ALA A 127 1.67 9.88 -15.23
N ALA A 128 2.24 8.90 -15.93
CA ALA A 128 1.46 7.91 -16.68
C ALA A 128 0.61 7.03 -15.75
N GLU A 129 1.17 6.63 -14.61
CA GLU A 129 0.44 5.92 -13.55
C GLU A 129 -0.75 6.75 -13.05
N GLY A 130 -0.51 7.97 -12.58
CA GLY A 130 -1.54 8.83 -12.02
C GLY A 130 -2.63 9.22 -13.02
N ALA A 131 -2.24 9.47 -14.28
CA ALA A 131 -3.20 9.71 -15.37
C ALA A 131 -4.11 8.49 -15.59
N THR A 132 -3.56 7.28 -15.50
CA THR A 132 -4.31 6.03 -15.68
C THR A 132 -5.18 5.75 -14.46
N MET A 133 -4.68 5.92 -13.24
CA MET A 133 -5.45 5.73 -12.01
C MET A 133 -6.67 6.67 -11.91
N ALA A 134 -6.57 7.86 -12.51
CA ALA A 134 -7.66 8.82 -12.59
C ALA A 134 -8.86 8.35 -13.43
N THR A 135 -8.76 7.25 -14.18
CA THR A 135 -9.87 6.70 -14.97
C THR A 135 -10.71 5.66 -14.22
N PHE A 136 -10.44 5.42 -12.93
CA PHE A 136 -11.23 4.50 -12.11
C PHE A 136 -12.68 5.00 -11.94
N ASP A 137 -13.63 4.07 -12.04
CA ASP A 137 -15.04 4.34 -11.75
C ASP A 137 -15.42 3.79 -10.36
N PRO A 138 -15.61 4.66 -9.35
CA PRO A 138 -15.97 4.21 -8.00
C PRO A 138 -17.42 3.72 -7.90
N ALA A 139 -18.27 3.95 -8.91
CA ALA A 139 -19.71 3.71 -8.81
C ALA A 139 -20.29 2.88 -9.97
N PRO A 140 -19.76 1.68 -10.28
CA PRO A 140 -20.13 0.92 -11.48
C PRO A 140 -21.61 0.47 -11.52
N TYR A 141 -22.31 0.44 -10.37
CA TYR A 141 -23.73 0.06 -10.28
C TYR A 141 -24.71 1.25 -10.38
N ARG A 142 -24.23 2.50 -10.46
CA ARG A 142 -25.12 3.67 -10.57
C ARG A 142 -25.65 3.79 -12.01
N LYS A 143 -26.97 3.70 -12.18
CA LYS A 143 -27.64 3.88 -13.49
C LYS A 143 -27.39 5.27 -14.10
N ALA A 144 -27.54 6.32 -13.30
CA ALA A 144 -27.17 7.69 -13.67
C ALA A 144 -25.76 7.98 -13.12
N ASN A 145 -24.75 7.47 -13.82
CA ASN A 145 -23.38 7.69 -13.40
C ASN A 145 -22.88 9.06 -13.90
N ASN A 146 -22.80 10.02 -12.98
CA ASN A 146 -22.22 11.33 -13.25
C ASN A 146 -20.69 11.32 -13.15
N THR A 147 -20.07 10.17 -12.81
CA THR A 147 -18.65 10.01 -13.06
C THR A 147 -18.46 9.98 -14.58
N THR A 148 -17.41 10.65 -15.07
CA THR A 148 -17.04 10.60 -16.49
C THR A 148 -15.73 9.82 -16.74
N PRO A 149 -15.52 8.63 -16.15
CA PRO A 149 -14.38 7.80 -16.48
C PRO A 149 -14.45 7.47 -17.97
N GLY A 150 -13.35 7.74 -18.68
CA GLY A 150 -13.28 7.55 -20.13
C GLY A 150 -13.67 8.76 -21.00
N ALA A 151 -14.10 9.89 -20.43
CA ALA A 151 -14.29 11.12 -21.21
C ALA A 151 -12.97 11.61 -21.86
N VAL A 152 -11.84 11.42 -21.17
CA VAL A 152 -10.51 11.65 -21.73
C VAL A 152 -10.05 10.39 -22.44
N THR A 153 -9.91 10.44 -23.77
CA THR A 153 -9.45 9.31 -24.58
C THR A 153 -7.96 9.39 -24.88
N ASN A 154 -7.37 10.60 -24.88
CA ASN A 154 -5.96 10.83 -25.22
C ASN A 154 -5.25 11.72 -24.17
N VAL A 155 -4.11 11.25 -23.67
CA VAL A 155 -3.20 12.02 -22.81
C VAL A 155 -1.84 12.13 -23.50
N THR A 156 -1.26 13.32 -23.53
CA THR A 156 0.11 13.52 -24.01
C THR A 156 0.96 14.10 -22.89
N LEU A 157 1.97 13.36 -22.42
CA LEU A 157 2.97 13.85 -21.48
C LEU A 157 4.05 14.59 -22.27
N LEU A 158 4.23 15.88 -21.98
CA LEU A 158 5.23 16.72 -22.61
C LEU A 158 6.46 16.83 -21.71
N VAL A 159 7.61 16.48 -22.27
CA VAL A 159 8.94 16.53 -21.65
C VAL A 159 9.88 17.42 -22.46
N GLU A 160 11.03 17.81 -21.90
CA GLU A 160 12.08 18.50 -22.66
C GLU A 160 12.78 17.60 -23.66
N GLN A 161 13.30 18.22 -24.73
CA GLN A 161 13.96 17.54 -25.85
C GLN A 161 15.23 16.77 -25.51
N GLN A 162 15.81 16.92 -24.31
CA GLN A 162 17.10 16.33 -23.95
C GLN A 162 17.04 14.88 -23.44
N ALA A 163 15.85 14.28 -23.34
CA ALA A 163 15.71 12.93 -22.80
C ALA A 163 15.79 11.84 -23.90
N ASN A 164 16.33 10.67 -23.56
CA ASN A 164 16.40 9.52 -24.45
C ASN A 164 14.98 8.97 -24.72
N ALA A 165 14.55 9.00 -25.97
CA ALA A 165 13.18 8.60 -26.34
C ALA A 165 12.84 7.15 -25.94
N THR A 166 13.82 6.23 -26.00
CA THR A 166 13.63 4.82 -25.64
C THR A 166 13.45 4.64 -24.13
N SER A 167 14.23 5.35 -23.30
CA SER A 167 14.08 5.26 -21.84
C SER A 167 12.75 5.86 -21.38
N LEU A 168 12.33 6.97 -21.98
CA LEU A 168 11.02 7.58 -21.70
C LEU A 168 9.85 6.69 -22.12
N GLN A 169 9.97 6.01 -23.26
CA GLN A 169 8.94 5.07 -23.71
C GLN A 169 8.82 3.88 -22.75
N SER A 170 9.95 3.33 -22.27
CA SER A 170 9.96 2.28 -21.25
C SER A 170 9.34 2.75 -19.92
N ALA A 171 9.66 3.96 -19.48
CA ALA A 171 9.07 4.55 -18.27
C ALA A 171 7.55 4.79 -18.42
N LEU A 172 7.10 5.25 -19.59
CA LEU A 172 5.69 5.38 -19.91
C LEU A 172 4.97 4.03 -19.83
N GLU A 173 5.51 3.00 -20.46
CA GLU A 173 4.95 1.65 -20.43
C GLU A 173 4.86 1.10 -19.01
N ARG A 174 5.90 1.30 -18.19
CA ARG A 174 5.86 0.93 -16.76
C ARG A 174 4.75 1.65 -16.01
N GLY A 175 4.64 2.96 -16.16
CA GLY A 175 3.59 3.75 -15.49
C GLY A 175 2.19 3.31 -15.90
N LEU A 176 1.98 2.98 -17.18
CA LEU A 176 0.71 2.43 -17.67
C LEU A 176 0.39 1.07 -17.04
N VAL A 177 1.38 0.17 -16.97
CA VAL A 177 1.20 -1.15 -16.33
C VAL A 177 0.82 -0.99 -14.86
N LEU A 178 1.51 -0.11 -14.12
CA LEU A 178 1.21 0.15 -12.70
C LEU A 178 -0.17 0.76 -12.50
N GLY A 179 -0.54 1.77 -13.30
CA GLY A 179 -1.85 2.42 -13.18
C GLY A 179 -3.02 1.50 -13.54
N GLU A 180 -2.85 0.65 -14.55
CA GLU A 180 -3.85 -0.36 -14.92
C GLU A 180 -3.98 -1.46 -13.85
N ALA A 181 -2.86 -1.92 -13.29
CA ALA A 181 -2.87 -2.88 -12.19
C ALA A 181 -3.51 -2.28 -10.92
N ALA A 182 -3.22 -1.02 -10.61
CA ALA A 182 -3.84 -0.30 -9.49
C ALA A 182 -5.36 -0.21 -9.66
N ASN A 183 -5.85 0.17 -10.84
CA ASN A 183 -7.29 0.20 -11.10
C ASN A 183 -7.91 -1.19 -11.07
N ALA A 184 -7.25 -2.23 -11.56
CA ALA A 184 -7.74 -3.60 -11.45
C ALA A 184 -7.88 -4.07 -9.99
N ILE A 185 -6.93 -3.72 -9.12
CA ILE A 185 -7.04 -3.94 -7.67
C ILE A 185 -8.25 -3.19 -7.13
N ARG A 186 -8.39 -1.90 -7.47
CA ARG A 186 -9.48 -1.06 -6.97
C ARG A 186 -10.84 -1.55 -7.45
N ASP A 187 -10.93 -2.06 -8.69
CA ASP A 187 -12.13 -2.68 -9.22
C ASP A 187 -12.50 -3.92 -8.38
N MET A 188 -11.55 -4.81 -8.12
CA MET A 188 -11.81 -6.02 -7.31
C MET A 188 -12.28 -5.68 -5.90
N VAL A 189 -11.60 -4.75 -5.21
CA VAL A 189 -11.91 -4.36 -3.83
C VAL A 189 -13.20 -3.54 -3.73
N ASN A 190 -13.57 -2.80 -4.78
CA ASN A 190 -14.77 -1.96 -4.77
C ASN A 190 -16.06 -2.75 -5.04
N LEU A 191 -15.96 -3.90 -5.72
CA LEU A 191 -17.13 -4.75 -5.97
C LEU A 191 -17.74 -5.24 -4.66
N PRO A 192 -19.08 -5.36 -4.57
CA PRO A 192 -19.74 -5.90 -3.39
C PRO A 192 -19.44 -7.39 -3.25
N SER A 193 -19.48 -7.92 -2.02
CA SER A 193 -19.08 -9.29 -1.71
C SER A 193 -19.95 -10.37 -2.37
N ASN A 194 -21.22 -10.05 -2.68
CA ASN A 194 -22.07 -10.94 -3.46
C ASN A 194 -21.62 -11.11 -4.92
N ASP A 195 -20.81 -10.19 -5.44
CA ASP A 195 -20.25 -10.27 -6.78
C ASP A 195 -18.77 -10.69 -6.74
N MET A 196 -17.96 -10.12 -5.83
CA MET A 196 -16.57 -10.51 -5.62
C MET A 196 -16.43 -11.61 -4.56
N THR A 197 -16.89 -12.81 -4.90
CA THR A 197 -16.76 -14.02 -4.07
C THR A 197 -15.34 -14.63 -4.16
N PRO A 198 -14.97 -15.59 -3.30
CA PRO A 198 -13.67 -16.28 -3.40
C PRO A 198 -13.46 -16.93 -4.77
N THR A 199 -14.53 -17.48 -5.35
CA THR A 199 -14.54 -18.08 -6.68
C THR A 199 -14.28 -17.04 -7.76
N HIS A 200 -14.93 -15.87 -7.69
CA HIS A 200 -14.72 -14.81 -8.68
C HIS A 200 -13.31 -14.21 -8.56
N LEU A 201 -12.78 -14.06 -7.33
CA LEU A 201 -11.40 -13.62 -7.13
C LEU A 201 -10.39 -14.60 -7.77
N ALA A 202 -10.63 -15.91 -7.66
CA ALA A 202 -9.83 -16.93 -8.33
C ALA A 202 -9.94 -16.86 -9.87
N GLN A 203 -11.14 -16.62 -10.40
CA GLN A 203 -11.36 -16.42 -11.84
C GLN A 203 -10.59 -15.19 -12.35
N ARG A 204 -10.59 -14.07 -11.61
CA ARG A 204 -9.80 -12.88 -11.96
C ARG A 204 -8.30 -13.18 -12.04
N ALA A 205 -7.77 -13.95 -11.08
CA ALA A 205 -6.38 -14.39 -11.12
C ALA A 205 -6.08 -15.27 -12.35
N GLN A 206 -6.98 -16.19 -12.70
CA GLN A 206 -6.86 -17.05 -13.89
C GLN A 206 -6.93 -16.24 -15.20
N GLU A 207 -7.80 -15.24 -15.28
CA GLU A 207 -7.88 -14.31 -16.41
C GLU A 207 -6.54 -13.59 -16.64
N PHE A 208 -5.95 -13.04 -15.58
CA PHE A 208 -4.63 -12.43 -15.66
C PHE A 208 -3.54 -13.45 -15.99
N GLY A 209 -3.63 -14.67 -15.46
CA GLY A 209 -2.69 -15.74 -15.80
C GLY A 209 -2.70 -16.09 -17.28
N LYS A 210 -3.88 -16.29 -17.86
CA LYS A 210 -4.04 -16.53 -19.29
C LYS A 210 -3.56 -15.35 -20.13
N ARG A 211 -3.88 -14.12 -19.71
CA ARG A 211 -3.57 -12.90 -20.46
C ARG A 211 -2.08 -12.55 -20.45
N TYR A 212 -1.39 -12.78 -19.33
CA TYR A 212 -0.02 -12.31 -19.13
C TYR A 212 1.01 -13.44 -18.97
N GLY A 213 0.59 -14.70 -19.08
CA GLY A 213 1.48 -15.86 -19.05
C GLY A 213 1.98 -16.23 -17.64
N LEU A 214 1.14 -16.02 -16.60
CA LEU A 214 1.43 -16.57 -15.27
C LEU A 214 0.91 -18.00 -15.18
N LYS A 215 1.67 -18.87 -14.52
CA LYS A 215 1.13 -20.15 -14.07
C LYS A 215 0.22 -19.88 -12.88
N VAL A 216 -1.04 -20.28 -12.98
CA VAL A 216 -2.03 -20.12 -11.91
C VAL A 216 -2.53 -21.50 -11.48
N THR A 217 -2.44 -21.78 -10.19
CA THR A 217 -3.01 -22.97 -9.55
C THR A 217 -4.05 -22.53 -8.54
N VAL A 218 -5.25 -23.11 -8.60
CA VAL A 218 -6.32 -22.84 -7.65
C VAL A 218 -6.61 -24.13 -6.91
N LEU A 219 -6.53 -24.09 -5.58
CA LEU A 219 -6.83 -25.24 -4.72
C LEU A 219 -8.26 -25.13 -4.20
N ASP A 220 -8.96 -26.26 -4.23
CA ASP A 220 -10.24 -26.43 -3.59
C ASP A 220 -10.13 -27.06 -2.19
N ARG A 221 -11.27 -27.16 -1.51
CA ARG A 221 -11.37 -27.68 -0.13
C ARG A 221 -10.70 -29.05 0.04
N ALA A 222 -10.79 -29.93 -0.96
CA ALA A 222 -10.21 -31.27 -0.89
C ALA A 222 -8.67 -31.22 -0.90
N GLU A 223 -8.08 -30.41 -1.77
CA GLU A 223 -6.63 -30.20 -1.83
C GLU A 223 -6.10 -29.51 -0.58
N MET A 224 -6.83 -28.50 -0.05
CA MET A 224 -6.49 -27.86 1.23
C MET A 224 -6.46 -28.88 2.37
N LYS A 225 -7.46 -29.77 2.43
CA LYS A 225 -7.51 -30.83 3.45
C LYS A 225 -6.32 -31.79 3.32
N ARG A 226 -5.96 -32.18 2.10
CA ARG A 226 -4.80 -33.05 1.82
C ARG A 226 -3.47 -32.36 2.19
N LEU A 227 -3.40 -31.05 2.07
CA LEU A 227 -2.23 -30.25 2.44
C LEU A 227 -2.16 -29.95 3.94
N GLY A 228 -3.18 -30.28 4.74
CA GLY A 228 -3.21 -30.00 6.17
C GLY A 228 -3.53 -28.55 6.51
N MET A 229 -4.19 -27.80 5.61
CA MET A 229 -4.55 -26.39 5.80
C MET A 229 -5.76 -26.22 6.73
N GLY A 230 -5.66 -26.77 7.94
CA GLY A 230 -6.76 -26.76 8.91
C GLY A 230 -7.09 -25.37 9.45
N SER A 231 -6.12 -24.45 9.46
CA SER A 231 -6.34 -23.06 9.88
C SER A 231 -7.22 -22.31 8.87
N MET A 232 -6.87 -22.36 7.58
CA MET A 232 -7.69 -21.82 6.48
C MET A 232 -9.10 -22.44 6.44
N LEU A 233 -9.16 -23.78 6.55
CA LEU A 233 -10.43 -24.50 6.48
C LEU A 233 -11.38 -24.20 7.65
N SER A 234 -10.83 -23.81 8.81
CA SER A 234 -11.62 -23.42 9.97
C SER A 234 -12.38 -22.11 9.74
N VAL A 235 -11.71 -21.10 9.17
CA VAL A 235 -12.32 -19.81 8.82
C VAL A 235 -13.45 -20.02 7.80
N ALA A 236 -13.20 -20.85 6.79
CA ALA A 236 -14.15 -21.16 5.73
C ALA A 236 -15.28 -22.14 6.15
N ALA A 237 -15.36 -22.55 7.41
CA ALA A 237 -16.28 -23.61 7.85
C ALA A 237 -17.74 -23.13 7.91
N GLY A 238 -17.96 -21.85 8.21
CA GLY A 238 -19.29 -21.24 8.31
C GLY A 238 -19.86 -20.72 6.99
N ALA A 239 -19.04 -20.60 5.95
CA ALA A 239 -19.44 -20.04 4.67
C ALA A 239 -19.93 -21.10 3.68
N ASP A 240 -21.02 -20.76 2.95
CA ASP A 240 -21.50 -21.56 1.82
C ASP A 240 -20.61 -21.37 0.58
N GLN A 241 -20.04 -20.17 0.41
CA GLN A 241 -19.08 -19.91 -0.67
C GLN A 241 -17.83 -20.78 -0.49
N PRO A 242 -17.43 -21.54 -1.52
CA PRO A 242 -16.27 -22.43 -1.40
C PRO A 242 -14.98 -21.62 -1.26
N PRO A 243 -14.10 -21.95 -0.29
CA PRO A 243 -12.80 -21.29 -0.17
C PRO A 243 -11.92 -21.62 -1.37
N LYS A 244 -11.01 -20.70 -1.72
CA LYS A 244 -10.00 -20.88 -2.76
C LYS A 244 -8.62 -20.47 -2.23
N VAL A 245 -7.60 -21.28 -2.50
CA VAL A 245 -6.21 -20.83 -2.39
C VAL A 245 -5.68 -20.63 -3.80
N ILE A 246 -5.25 -19.41 -4.11
CA ILE A 246 -4.82 -19.01 -5.44
C ILE A 246 -3.30 -18.83 -5.41
N ALA A 247 -2.58 -19.66 -6.16
CA ALA A 247 -1.13 -19.53 -6.35
C ALA A 247 -0.82 -19.03 -7.76
N LEU A 248 -0.10 -17.92 -7.86
CA LEU A 248 0.41 -17.35 -9.12
C LEU A 248 1.94 -17.49 -9.12
N GLU A 249 2.54 -18.02 -10.18
CA GLU A 249 3.98 -18.18 -10.29
C GLU A 249 4.53 -17.43 -11.49
N TYR A 250 5.54 -16.58 -11.25
CA TYR A 250 6.38 -15.94 -12.24
C TYR A 250 7.83 -16.42 -12.09
N ARG A 251 8.44 -16.84 -13.20
CA ARG A 251 9.83 -17.34 -13.25
C ARG A 251 10.61 -16.59 -14.33
N GLY A 252 11.12 -15.41 -13.99
CA GLY A 252 11.88 -14.54 -14.87
C GLY A 252 13.40 -14.70 -14.79
N ASP A 253 13.94 -15.42 -13.79
CA ASP A 253 15.38 -15.67 -13.66
C ASP A 253 15.68 -17.11 -13.23
N LYS A 254 16.03 -17.96 -14.19
CA LYS A 254 16.37 -19.37 -13.93
C LYS A 254 17.63 -19.55 -13.08
N SER A 255 18.52 -18.55 -13.03
CA SER A 255 19.76 -18.62 -12.25
C SER A 255 19.59 -18.14 -10.81
N SER A 256 18.51 -17.41 -10.51
CA SER A 256 18.28 -16.87 -9.19
C SER A 256 17.88 -17.97 -8.23
N LYS A 257 18.58 -18.06 -7.10
CA LYS A 257 18.18 -18.86 -5.94
C LYS A 257 17.16 -18.14 -5.06
N THR A 258 16.94 -16.86 -5.32
CA THR A 258 16.00 -16.02 -4.57
C THR A 258 14.65 -16.04 -5.26
N THR A 259 13.61 -16.38 -4.48
CA THR A 259 12.22 -16.31 -4.91
C THR A 259 11.44 -15.51 -3.87
N LEU A 260 10.88 -14.37 -4.29
CA LEU A 260 10.04 -13.55 -3.43
C LEU A 260 8.62 -14.15 -3.38
N GLY A 261 8.12 -14.47 -2.19
CA GLY A 261 6.75 -14.87 -1.95
C GLY A 261 5.93 -13.69 -1.47
N LEU A 262 4.82 -13.40 -2.16
CA LEU A 262 3.83 -12.40 -1.80
C LEU A 262 2.58 -13.12 -1.30
N VAL A 263 2.16 -12.90 -0.07
CA VAL A 263 1.00 -13.59 0.54
C VAL A 263 -0.10 -12.59 0.89
N GLY A 264 -1.30 -12.76 0.35
CA GLY A 264 -2.39 -11.79 0.49
C GLY A 264 -3.58 -12.34 1.25
N LYS A 265 -4.07 -11.59 2.25
CA LYS A 265 -5.37 -11.84 2.89
C LYS A 265 -6.50 -11.61 1.88
N GLY A 266 -7.28 -12.65 1.60
CA GLY A 266 -8.37 -12.62 0.63
C GLY A 266 -9.75 -12.82 1.25
N ILE A 267 -10.03 -12.25 2.42
CA ILE A 267 -11.35 -12.40 3.04
C ILE A 267 -12.38 -11.56 2.28
N THR A 268 -13.19 -12.19 1.43
CA THR A 268 -14.10 -11.48 0.51
C THR A 268 -15.27 -10.84 1.22
N PHE A 269 -15.62 -11.35 2.40
CA PHE A 269 -16.45 -10.66 3.37
C PHE A 269 -16.15 -11.14 4.79
N ASP A 270 -16.03 -10.21 5.73
CA ASP A 270 -15.75 -10.52 7.13
C ASP A 270 -16.88 -10.05 8.06
N THR A 271 -17.68 -11.00 8.53
CA THR A 271 -18.69 -10.74 9.57
C THR A 271 -18.11 -10.82 10.98
N GLY A 272 -16.89 -11.34 11.12
CA GLY A 272 -16.31 -11.81 12.38
C GLY A 272 -16.67 -13.24 12.78
N GLY A 273 -17.55 -13.91 12.03
CA GLY A 273 -18.00 -15.28 12.34
C GLY A 273 -18.90 -15.30 13.58
N ILE A 274 -18.65 -16.23 14.52
CA ILE A 274 -19.40 -16.31 15.79
C ILE A 274 -19.10 -15.11 16.70
N SER A 275 -17.86 -14.60 16.67
CA SER A 275 -17.45 -13.32 17.24
C SER A 275 -17.93 -12.15 16.36
N LEU A 276 -19.24 -12.04 16.17
CA LEU A 276 -19.87 -11.16 15.20
C LEU A 276 -19.51 -9.68 15.42
N LYS A 277 -19.09 -9.00 14.35
CA LYS A 277 -18.87 -7.54 14.35
C LYS A 277 -20.19 -6.78 14.59
N PRO A 278 -20.12 -5.55 15.13
CA PRO A 278 -21.27 -4.65 15.15
C PRO A 278 -21.78 -4.35 13.73
N ALA A 279 -23.07 -4.01 13.61
CA ALA A 279 -23.68 -3.67 12.32
C ALA A 279 -23.10 -2.38 11.70
N LEU A 280 -22.63 -1.44 12.53
CA LEU A 280 -21.99 -0.22 12.09
C LEU A 280 -20.76 -0.55 11.23
N ASP A 281 -20.70 0.00 10.03
CA ASP A 281 -19.60 -0.15 9.06
C ASP A 281 -19.29 -1.57 8.57
N MET A 282 -20.07 -2.59 8.95
CA MET A 282 -19.89 -3.96 8.46
C MET A 282 -19.91 -4.07 6.92
N HIS A 283 -20.67 -3.19 6.25
CA HIS A 283 -20.70 -3.10 4.78
C HIS A 283 -19.32 -2.81 4.14
N ALA A 284 -18.40 -2.17 4.89
CA ALA A 284 -17.04 -1.89 4.43
C ALA A 284 -16.15 -3.14 4.44
N MET A 285 -16.55 -4.22 5.13
CA MET A 285 -15.78 -5.48 5.21
C MET A 285 -15.70 -6.25 3.89
N LYS A 286 -16.38 -5.79 2.82
CA LYS A 286 -16.05 -6.20 1.44
C LYS A 286 -14.60 -5.87 1.06
N GLY A 287 -13.99 -4.88 1.71
CA GLY A 287 -12.60 -4.46 1.49
C GLY A 287 -11.57 -5.38 2.11
N ASP A 288 -11.99 -6.40 2.87
CA ASP A 288 -11.09 -7.24 3.68
C ASP A 288 -10.28 -8.29 2.87
N MET A 289 -10.43 -8.22 1.54
CA MET A 289 -9.66 -8.95 0.54
C MET A 289 -8.63 -8.06 -0.18
N ALA A 290 -8.42 -6.82 0.26
CA ALA A 290 -7.53 -5.87 -0.41
C ALA A 290 -6.08 -6.37 -0.50
N GLY A 291 -5.58 -7.08 0.51
CA GLY A 291 -4.25 -7.69 0.47
C GLY A 291 -4.13 -8.72 -0.67
N GLY A 292 -5.12 -9.62 -0.78
CA GLY A 292 -5.21 -10.61 -1.85
C GLY A 292 -5.34 -9.97 -3.24
N ALA A 293 -6.18 -8.95 -3.37
CA ALA A 293 -6.31 -8.17 -4.59
C ALA A 293 -4.96 -7.55 -5.00
N THR A 294 -4.26 -6.93 -4.05
CA THR A 294 -2.93 -6.33 -4.29
C THR A 294 -1.91 -7.36 -4.74
N VAL A 295 -1.87 -8.57 -4.15
CA VAL A 295 -0.99 -9.65 -4.63
C VAL A 295 -1.31 -10.06 -6.06
N ILE A 296 -2.59 -10.23 -6.41
CA ILE A 296 -3.00 -10.56 -7.79
C ILE A 296 -2.58 -9.46 -8.76
N GLY A 297 -2.82 -8.18 -8.42
CA GLY A 297 -2.45 -7.04 -9.25
C GLY A 297 -0.93 -6.89 -9.41
N ALA A 298 -0.16 -7.09 -8.33
CA ALA A 298 1.30 -7.05 -8.36
C ALA A 298 1.87 -8.16 -9.26
N MET A 299 1.36 -9.39 -9.14
CA MET A 299 1.77 -10.49 -10.01
C MET A 299 1.43 -10.22 -11.48
N ALA A 300 0.26 -9.63 -11.77
CA ALA A 300 -0.11 -9.22 -13.12
C ALA A 300 0.84 -8.13 -13.67
N ALA A 301 1.20 -7.13 -12.86
CA ALA A 301 2.17 -6.10 -13.24
C ALA A 301 3.57 -6.69 -13.51
N ILE A 302 4.06 -7.56 -12.62
CA ILE A 302 5.34 -8.27 -12.77
C ILE A 302 5.37 -9.09 -14.06
N ALA A 303 4.32 -9.85 -14.35
CA ALA A 303 4.25 -10.66 -15.57
C ALA A 303 4.33 -9.83 -16.86
N ARG A 304 3.79 -8.61 -16.84
CA ARG A 304 3.81 -7.68 -17.97
C ARG A 304 5.16 -7.00 -18.11
N MET A 305 5.75 -6.56 -17.00
CA MET A 305 7.07 -5.89 -16.99
C MET A 305 8.22 -6.86 -17.24
N LYS A 306 8.02 -8.15 -16.96
CA LYS A 306 8.99 -9.23 -17.14
C LYS A 306 10.35 -8.95 -16.50
N PRO A 307 10.42 -8.52 -15.23
CA PRO A 307 11.69 -8.29 -14.57
C PRO A 307 12.48 -9.60 -14.46
N LYS A 308 13.81 -9.51 -14.43
CA LYS A 308 14.68 -10.67 -14.19
C LYS A 308 14.61 -11.07 -12.70
N ALA A 309 13.51 -11.71 -12.29
CA ALA A 309 13.19 -12.10 -10.92
C ALA A 309 12.30 -13.35 -10.87
N ASN A 310 12.28 -14.06 -9.74
CA ASN A 310 11.31 -15.12 -9.47
C ASN A 310 10.37 -14.68 -8.37
N VAL A 311 9.05 -14.78 -8.62
CA VAL A 311 8.01 -14.34 -7.68
C VAL A 311 6.90 -15.38 -7.60
N ILE A 312 6.38 -15.60 -6.40
CA ILE A 312 5.20 -16.42 -6.13
C ILE A 312 4.19 -15.53 -5.42
N GLY A 313 2.96 -15.48 -5.91
CA GLY A 313 1.82 -14.90 -5.19
C GLY A 313 0.95 -16.02 -4.61
N VAL A 314 0.54 -15.91 -3.34
CA VAL A 314 -0.43 -16.80 -2.69
C VAL A 314 -1.55 -15.95 -2.11
N VAL A 315 -2.80 -16.21 -2.49
CA VAL A 315 -3.98 -15.52 -1.94
C VAL A 315 -4.89 -16.53 -1.27
N MET A 316 -5.23 -16.23 -0.02
CA MET A 316 -6.09 -17.07 0.82
C MET A 316 -7.51 -16.51 0.81
N ALA A 317 -8.35 -17.04 -0.09
CA ALA A 317 -9.66 -16.46 -0.38
C ALA A 317 -10.82 -17.24 0.25
N THR A 318 -11.61 -16.59 1.09
CA THR A 318 -12.82 -17.16 1.71
C THR A 318 -13.72 -16.06 2.29
N ASP A 319 -14.96 -16.38 2.63
CA ASP A 319 -15.77 -15.53 3.51
C ASP A 319 -15.63 -16.00 4.95
N ASN A 320 -15.69 -15.08 5.91
CA ASN A 320 -15.84 -15.39 7.33
C ASN A 320 -17.28 -15.13 7.76
N MET A 321 -18.04 -16.20 7.95
CA MET A 321 -19.50 -16.16 8.16
C MET A 321 -19.91 -16.90 9.43
N PRO A 322 -20.89 -16.41 10.21
CA PRO A 322 -21.57 -17.25 11.19
C PRO A 322 -22.36 -18.34 10.46
N GLY A 323 -22.51 -19.49 11.10
CA GLY A 323 -23.26 -20.61 10.54
C GLY A 323 -23.23 -21.81 11.48
N SER A 324 -24.06 -22.81 11.20
CA SER A 324 -24.16 -24.03 12.02
C SER A 324 -22.88 -24.86 12.06
N LYS A 325 -21.98 -24.64 11.10
CA LYS A 325 -20.66 -25.28 11.00
C LYS A 325 -19.50 -24.32 11.29
N ALA A 326 -19.80 -23.06 11.65
CA ALA A 326 -18.76 -22.08 11.89
C ALA A 326 -17.88 -22.49 13.08
N THR A 327 -16.59 -22.18 12.96
CA THR A 327 -15.67 -22.25 14.08
C THR A 327 -16.16 -21.39 15.23
N LYS A 328 -15.92 -21.86 16.46
CA LYS A 328 -16.35 -21.21 17.69
C LYS A 328 -15.14 -20.81 18.52
N PRO A 329 -15.24 -19.74 19.32
CA PRO A 329 -14.27 -19.47 20.37
C PRO A 329 -14.06 -20.72 21.27
N GLY A 330 -12.81 -21.11 21.49
CA GLY A 330 -12.39 -22.31 22.22
C GLY A 330 -12.05 -23.51 21.34
N ASP A 331 -12.39 -23.49 20.03
CA ASP A 331 -11.98 -24.57 19.12
C ASP A 331 -10.44 -24.56 18.95
N ILE A 332 -9.85 -25.76 18.88
CA ILE A 332 -8.42 -25.93 18.55
C ILE A 332 -8.30 -26.50 17.15
N VAL A 333 -7.51 -25.84 16.31
CA VAL A 333 -7.22 -26.26 14.93
C VAL A 333 -5.74 -26.52 14.74
N ARG A 334 -5.36 -27.19 13.64
CA ARG A 334 -3.95 -27.37 13.26
C ARG A 334 -3.69 -26.67 11.93
N ALA A 335 -2.66 -25.84 11.90
CA ALA A 335 -2.16 -25.24 10.67
C ALA A 335 -1.36 -26.25 9.84
N MET A 336 -1.00 -25.84 8.62
CA MET A 336 -0.27 -26.64 7.64
C MET A 336 1.11 -27.11 8.13
N ASN A 337 1.77 -26.35 9.00
CA ASN A 337 3.03 -26.76 9.64
C ASN A 337 2.83 -27.64 10.89
N GLY A 338 1.60 -28.05 11.19
CA GLY A 338 1.25 -28.92 12.32
C GLY A 338 1.00 -28.23 13.65
N LYS A 339 1.37 -26.95 13.79
CA LYS A 339 1.14 -26.16 15.01
C LYS A 339 -0.35 -26.02 15.31
N SER A 340 -0.70 -26.23 16.58
CA SER A 340 -2.06 -26.10 17.10
C SER A 340 -2.39 -24.67 17.50
N ILE A 341 -3.58 -24.22 17.17
CA ILE A 341 -4.07 -22.86 17.42
C ILE A 341 -5.39 -22.95 18.19
N GLU A 342 -5.42 -22.40 19.39
CA GLU A 342 -6.65 -22.09 20.11
C GLU A 342 -7.29 -20.83 19.52
N ILE A 343 -8.49 -20.98 18.95
CA ILE A 343 -9.22 -19.86 18.37
C ILE A 343 -10.07 -19.24 19.47
N ILE A 344 -9.65 -18.10 20.02
CA ILE A 344 -10.40 -17.41 21.08
C ILE A 344 -11.28 -16.28 20.54
N ASN A 345 -11.02 -15.84 19.30
CA ASN A 345 -11.82 -14.82 18.61
C ASN A 345 -11.88 -15.16 17.11
N THR A 346 -13.08 -15.38 16.58
CA THR A 346 -13.26 -15.73 15.16
C THR A 346 -13.20 -14.52 14.22
N ASP A 347 -13.16 -13.31 14.78
CA ASP A 347 -12.88 -12.03 14.09
C ASP A 347 -11.37 -11.74 13.95
N ALA A 348 -10.55 -12.69 14.39
CA ALA A 348 -9.11 -12.71 14.16
C ALA A 348 -8.77 -13.82 13.14
N GLU A 349 -9.54 -13.88 12.06
CA GLU A 349 -9.49 -14.88 10.98
C GLU A 349 -8.37 -14.62 9.96
N GLY A 350 -8.07 -13.35 9.67
CA GLY A 350 -7.09 -12.99 8.63
C GLY A 350 -5.73 -13.63 8.88
N ARG A 351 -5.28 -13.65 10.14
CA ARG A 351 -4.02 -14.30 10.52
C ARG A 351 -4.09 -15.83 10.43
N LEU A 352 -5.27 -16.42 10.66
CA LEU A 352 -5.48 -17.86 10.54
C LEU A 352 -5.34 -18.32 9.08
N VAL A 353 -5.92 -17.58 8.14
CA VAL A 353 -5.79 -17.91 6.71
C VAL A 353 -4.35 -17.66 6.23
N LEU A 354 -3.71 -16.57 6.67
CA LEU A 354 -2.33 -16.24 6.31
C LEU A 354 -1.32 -17.24 6.86
N ALA A 355 -1.53 -17.83 8.05
CA ALA A 355 -0.67 -18.87 8.59
C ALA A 355 -0.46 -20.03 7.60
N ASP A 356 -1.54 -20.55 7.03
CA ASP A 356 -1.47 -21.59 6.00
C ASP A 356 -0.93 -21.05 4.66
N GLY A 357 -1.22 -19.79 4.32
CA GLY A 357 -0.71 -19.13 3.12
C GLY A 357 0.81 -18.97 3.11
N LEU A 358 1.40 -18.55 4.23
CA LEU A 358 2.84 -18.43 4.44
C LEU A 358 3.52 -19.80 4.34
N CYS A 359 2.96 -20.82 5.01
CA CYS A 359 3.43 -22.21 4.88
C CYS A 359 3.39 -22.69 3.43
N TYR A 360 2.32 -22.37 2.70
CA TYR A 360 2.17 -22.80 1.31
C TYR A 360 3.14 -22.07 0.37
N ALA A 361 3.37 -20.77 0.56
CA ALA A 361 4.37 -20.02 -0.19
C ALA A 361 5.78 -20.61 0.01
N ARG A 362 6.14 -20.98 1.25
CA ARG A 362 7.39 -21.69 1.56
C ARG A 362 7.47 -23.03 0.83
N LYS A 363 6.39 -23.83 0.86
CA LYS A 363 6.31 -25.11 0.13
C LYS A 363 6.49 -24.96 -1.38
N LEU A 364 6.04 -23.84 -1.96
CA LEU A 364 6.22 -23.51 -3.38
C LEU A 364 7.63 -22.98 -3.70
N GLY A 365 8.50 -22.82 -2.69
CA GLY A 365 9.90 -22.43 -2.86
C GLY A 365 10.19 -20.94 -2.65
N ALA A 366 9.26 -20.16 -2.07
CA ALA A 366 9.55 -18.77 -1.69
C ALA A 366 10.67 -18.75 -0.64
N THR A 367 11.73 -17.96 -0.85
CA THR A 367 12.86 -17.82 0.08
C THR A 367 12.82 -16.55 0.91
N HIS A 368 12.09 -15.54 0.43
CA HIS A 368 11.78 -14.31 1.16
C HIS A 368 10.27 -14.13 1.10
N LEU A 369 9.67 -13.59 2.15
CA LEU A 369 8.23 -13.46 2.26
C LEU A 369 7.83 -12.01 2.52
N VAL A 370 6.77 -11.58 1.87
CA VAL A 370 6.02 -10.38 2.25
C VAL A 370 4.55 -10.75 2.27
N ASP A 371 3.91 -10.66 3.43
CA ASP A 371 2.46 -10.72 3.48
C ASP A 371 1.84 -9.33 3.62
N ILE A 372 0.64 -9.19 3.06
CA ILE A 372 -0.11 -7.94 3.01
C ILE A 372 -1.58 -8.20 3.33
N ALA A 373 -2.09 -7.47 4.32
CA ALA A 373 -3.42 -7.75 4.87
C ALA A 373 -4.06 -6.52 5.51
N THR A 374 -5.38 -6.40 5.35
CA THR A 374 -6.24 -5.59 6.22
C THR A 374 -6.42 -6.34 7.53
N LEU A 375 -5.42 -6.30 8.42
CA LEU A 375 -5.32 -7.31 9.49
C LEU A 375 -5.90 -6.83 10.81
N THR A 376 -5.62 -5.60 11.24
CA THR A 376 -6.00 -5.16 12.58
C THR A 376 -6.60 -3.76 12.64
N GLY A 377 -7.72 -3.62 13.34
CA GLY A 377 -8.22 -2.30 13.73
C GLY A 377 -7.23 -1.54 14.64
N ALA A 378 -6.33 -2.25 15.32
CA ALA A 378 -5.27 -1.63 16.11
C ALA A 378 -4.26 -0.84 15.25
N ALA A 379 -4.00 -1.25 14.01
CA ALA A 379 -3.13 -0.51 13.11
C ALA A 379 -3.77 0.83 12.72
N VAL A 380 -5.10 0.83 12.49
CA VAL A 380 -5.88 2.05 12.24
C VAL A 380 -5.81 2.99 13.43
N VAL A 381 -5.97 2.48 14.65
CA VAL A 381 -5.85 3.30 15.87
C VAL A 381 -4.45 3.87 16.06
N ALA A 382 -3.40 3.11 15.72
CA ALA A 382 -2.02 3.51 15.93
C ALA A 382 -1.47 4.47 14.86
N LEU A 383 -1.82 4.24 13.58
CA LEU A 383 -1.20 4.89 12.42
C LEU A 383 -2.19 5.64 11.51
N GLY A 384 -3.49 5.56 11.82
CA GLY A 384 -4.56 6.18 11.03
C GLY A 384 -4.73 5.54 9.66
N ASP A 385 -5.23 6.34 8.72
CA ASP A 385 -5.46 5.99 7.31
C ASP A 385 -4.30 6.43 6.38
N THR A 386 -3.24 6.96 6.98
CA THR A 386 -2.16 7.64 6.26
C THR A 386 -0.92 6.76 6.10
N THR A 387 -0.68 5.83 7.02
CA THR A 387 0.57 5.06 7.11
C THR A 387 0.30 3.58 7.33
N THR A 388 0.91 2.74 6.49
CA THR A 388 0.85 1.27 6.61
C THR A 388 1.81 0.79 7.70
N GLY A 389 1.36 -0.12 8.57
CA GLY A 389 2.22 -0.74 9.58
C GLY A 389 3.13 -1.79 8.95
N VAL A 390 4.43 -1.76 9.31
CA VAL A 390 5.44 -2.73 8.87
C VAL A 390 5.99 -3.47 10.08
N MET A 391 6.02 -4.80 10.03
CA MET A 391 6.68 -5.64 11.02
C MET A 391 7.54 -6.66 10.29
N SER A 392 8.71 -6.99 10.84
CA SER A 392 9.66 -7.86 10.15
C SER A 392 10.57 -8.59 11.11
N ASN A 393 11.02 -9.78 10.69
CA ASN A 393 12.10 -10.51 11.35
C ASN A 393 13.49 -10.23 10.73
N ASP A 394 13.56 -9.46 9.65
CA ASP A 394 14.78 -9.21 8.88
C ASP A 394 14.93 -7.73 8.53
N ARG A 395 16.04 -7.12 8.97
CA ARG A 395 16.32 -5.70 8.76
C ARG A 395 16.67 -5.38 7.31
N GLN A 396 17.41 -6.26 6.63
CA GLN A 396 17.88 -6.01 5.28
C GLN A 396 16.72 -5.98 4.28
N LEU A 397 15.75 -6.88 4.45
CA LEU A 397 14.54 -6.92 3.65
C LEU A 397 13.69 -5.66 3.87
N VAL A 398 13.61 -5.16 5.11
CA VAL A 398 12.89 -3.91 5.41
C VAL A 398 13.55 -2.68 4.81
N ASP A 399 14.88 -2.56 4.92
CA ASP A 399 15.62 -1.46 4.29
C ASP A 399 15.41 -1.49 2.76
N LEU A 400 15.40 -2.68 2.16
CA LEU A 400 15.12 -2.87 0.73
C LEU A 400 13.68 -2.52 0.35
N PHE A 401 12.71 -2.84 1.21
CA PHE A 401 11.32 -2.44 1.03
C PHE A 401 11.15 -0.92 1.14
N HIS A 402 11.83 -0.26 2.06
CA HIS A 402 11.83 1.19 2.15
C HIS A 402 12.44 1.84 0.90
N GLU A 403 13.56 1.30 0.39
CA GLU A 403 14.12 1.70 -0.92
C GLU A 403 13.10 1.53 -2.04
N ALA A 404 12.40 0.40 -2.08
CA ALA A 404 11.35 0.13 -3.06
C ALA A 404 10.16 1.09 -2.97
N SER A 405 9.83 1.56 -1.75
CA SER A 405 8.66 2.43 -1.49
C SER A 405 8.89 3.92 -1.75
N ALA A 406 10.13 4.39 -1.60
CA ALA A 406 10.48 5.80 -1.60
C ALA A 406 9.97 6.61 -2.82
N PRO A 407 9.92 6.08 -4.05
CA PRO A 407 9.42 6.83 -5.20
C PRO A 407 7.91 7.11 -5.18
N TYR A 408 7.11 6.27 -4.51
CA TYR A 408 5.66 6.16 -4.75
C TYR A 408 4.78 6.93 -3.76
N GLY A 409 5.36 7.51 -2.71
CA GLY A 409 4.64 8.41 -1.79
C GLY A 409 3.67 7.72 -0.84
N GLU A 410 3.67 6.39 -0.83
CA GLU A 410 3.04 5.57 0.19
C GLU A 410 3.91 5.60 1.46
N ARG A 411 3.29 5.77 2.63
CA ARG A 411 4.01 5.81 3.91
C ARG A 411 3.96 4.46 4.59
N TYR A 412 5.10 4.05 5.10
CA TYR A 412 5.33 2.79 5.79
C TYR A 412 6.08 3.07 7.08
N TRP A 413 5.64 2.47 8.18
CA TRP A 413 6.27 2.68 9.48
C TRP A 413 6.48 1.37 10.22
N GLU A 414 7.71 1.15 10.66
CA GLU A 414 8.10 -0.05 11.41
C GLU A 414 7.50 -0.03 12.82
N LEU A 415 6.83 -1.13 13.21
CA LEU A 415 6.42 -1.43 14.58
C LEU A 415 7.29 -2.57 15.13
N PRO A 416 7.57 -2.59 16.46
CA PRO A 416 8.49 -3.56 17.04
C PRO A 416 7.89 -4.98 17.10
N LEU A 417 8.77 -5.98 17.12
CA LEU A 417 8.51 -7.40 17.39
C LEU A 417 9.40 -7.88 18.53
N PHE A 418 9.37 -7.16 19.66
CA PHE A 418 10.12 -7.57 20.85
C PHE A 418 9.62 -8.94 21.36
N PRO A 419 10.51 -9.83 21.83
CA PRO A 419 10.13 -11.19 22.26
C PRO A 419 9.01 -11.23 23.31
N GLU A 420 8.92 -10.22 24.17
CA GLU A 420 7.91 -10.10 25.24
C GLU A 420 6.48 -10.07 24.70
N TYR A 421 6.27 -9.58 23.49
CA TYR A 421 4.94 -9.63 22.86
C TYR A 421 4.47 -11.05 22.55
N GLY A 422 5.38 -12.04 22.52
CA GLY A 422 5.06 -13.45 22.37
C GLY A 422 4.22 -14.01 23.52
N ASP A 423 4.29 -13.41 24.71
CA ASP A 423 3.46 -13.81 25.85
C ASP A 423 1.96 -13.60 25.57
N LEU A 424 1.62 -12.63 24.72
CA LEU A 424 0.24 -12.31 24.37
C LEU A 424 -0.45 -13.42 23.56
N ILE A 425 0.31 -14.26 22.86
CA ILE A 425 -0.23 -15.36 22.04
C ILE A 425 -0.09 -16.73 22.70
N LYS A 426 0.40 -16.82 23.94
CA LYS A 426 0.47 -18.10 24.67
C LYS A 426 -0.92 -18.65 24.98
N SER A 427 -1.09 -19.94 24.71
CA SER A 427 -2.26 -20.74 25.12
C SER A 427 -1.84 -21.75 26.21
N SER A 428 -2.79 -22.13 27.06
CA SER A 428 -2.61 -23.20 28.05
C SER A 428 -2.98 -24.58 27.51
N ILE A 429 -3.60 -24.67 26.32
CA ILE A 429 -4.17 -25.91 25.77
C ILE A 429 -3.75 -26.18 24.31
N ALA A 430 -3.08 -25.23 23.65
CA ALA A 430 -2.55 -25.34 22.31
C ALA A 430 -1.14 -24.70 22.25
N ASP A 431 -0.45 -24.82 21.11
CA ASP A 431 0.87 -24.20 20.93
C ASP A 431 0.79 -22.67 20.99
N MET A 432 -0.34 -22.10 20.55
CA MET A 432 -0.65 -20.67 20.66
C MET A 432 -2.16 -20.41 20.60
N LYS A 433 -2.58 -19.19 20.93
CA LYS A 433 -3.93 -18.68 20.68
C LYS A 433 -3.93 -17.56 19.65
N ASN A 434 -5.01 -17.43 18.89
CA ASN A 434 -5.05 -16.48 17.77
C ASN A 434 -5.27 -15.01 18.18
N SER A 435 -5.56 -14.72 19.46
CA SER A 435 -5.74 -13.35 19.94
C SER A 435 -5.12 -13.10 21.33
N GLY A 436 -4.47 -11.95 21.49
CA GLY A 436 -3.93 -11.45 22.75
C GLY A 436 -4.80 -10.39 23.42
N GLY A 437 -6.00 -10.13 22.89
CA GLY A 437 -6.89 -9.08 23.38
C GLY A 437 -6.62 -7.72 22.72
N ARG A 438 -6.89 -6.61 23.42
CA ARG A 438 -6.86 -5.27 22.81
C ARG A 438 -5.46 -4.65 22.72
N GLN A 439 -4.58 -4.95 23.66
CA GLN A 439 -3.27 -4.31 23.77
C GLN A 439 -2.33 -4.85 22.71
N ALA A 440 -1.58 -3.96 22.05
CA ALA A 440 -0.60 -4.31 21.03
C ALA A 440 -1.17 -5.19 19.88
N GLY A 441 -2.44 -4.96 19.52
CA GLY A 441 -3.21 -5.67 18.48
C GLY A 441 -2.42 -6.07 17.24
N THR A 442 -1.81 -5.07 16.62
CA THR A 442 -1.02 -5.20 15.39
C THR A 442 0.25 -6.02 15.62
N ILE A 443 0.94 -5.79 16.74
CA ILE A 443 2.21 -6.43 17.06
C ILE A 443 2.01 -7.91 17.37
N TYR A 444 1.06 -8.29 18.24
CA TYR A 444 0.86 -9.71 18.52
C TYR A 444 0.28 -10.48 17.33
N ALA A 445 -0.43 -9.79 16.41
CA ALA A 445 -0.85 -10.38 15.15
C ALA A 445 0.35 -10.73 14.26
N ALA A 446 1.32 -9.84 14.15
CA ALA A 446 2.58 -10.13 13.47
C ALA A 446 3.41 -11.20 14.20
N MET A 447 3.45 -11.21 15.53
CA MET A 447 4.07 -12.31 16.30
C MET A 447 3.43 -13.66 15.98
N PHE A 448 2.10 -13.73 15.87
CA PHE A 448 1.41 -14.94 15.44
C PHE A 448 1.85 -15.37 14.03
N LEU A 449 1.91 -14.44 13.06
CA LEU A 449 2.31 -14.76 11.68
C LEU A 449 3.76 -15.23 11.57
N LYS A 450 4.67 -14.67 12.38
CA LYS A 450 6.09 -15.06 12.44
C LYS A 450 6.28 -16.55 12.73
N GLU A 451 5.32 -17.21 13.39
CA GLU A 451 5.38 -18.64 13.67
C GLU A 451 5.23 -19.54 12.42
N TYR A 452 4.92 -18.97 11.26
CA TYR A 452 4.60 -19.68 10.01
C TYR A 452 5.54 -19.35 8.84
N VAL A 453 6.65 -18.64 9.11
CA VAL A 453 7.64 -18.24 8.09
C VAL A 453 8.96 -19.01 8.16
N ASP A 454 9.08 -19.95 9.11
CA ASP A 454 10.30 -20.67 9.44
C ASP A 454 11.48 -19.71 9.67
N ASP A 455 12.60 -19.92 8.95
CA ASP A 455 13.79 -19.08 8.98
C ASP A 455 13.86 -18.07 7.83
N ALA A 456 12.79 -17.91 7.05
CA ALA A 456 12.77 -16.99 5.91
C ALA A 456 12.75 -15.52 6.36
N PRO A 457 13.53 -14.64 5.71
CA PRO A 457 13.33 -13.20 5.81
C PRO A 457 11.90 -12.82 5.44
N TRP A 458 11.24 -12.06 6.30
CA TRP A 458 9.80 -11.83 6.22
C TRP A 458 9.39 -10.44 6.63
N ILE A 459 8.48 -9.83 5.87
CA ILE A 459 7.75 -8.61 6.21
C ILE A 459 6.24 -8.89 6.28
N HIS A 460 5.59 -8.35 7.30
CA HIS A 460 4.14 -8.14 7.35
C HIS A 460 3.79 -6.68 7.09
N LEU A 461 2.84 -6.45 6.19
CA LEU A 461 2.23 -5.16 5.89
C LEU A 461 0.77 -5.13 6.37
N ASP A 462 0.50 -4.42 7.47
CA ASP A 462 -0.87 -4.17 7.93
C ASP A 462 -1.43 -2.92 7.25
N ILE A 463 -2.25 -3.15 6.22
CA ILE A 463 -2.87 -2.12 5.38
C ILE A 463 -4.30 -1.79 5.79
N ALA A 464 -4.74 -2.20 6.99
CA ALA A 464 -6.13 -1.97 7.46
C ALA A 464 -6.58 -0.50 7.35
N GLY A 465 -5.68 0.45 7.64
CA GLY A 465 -5.97 1.87 7.52
C GLY A 465 -5.81 2.44 6.12
N THR A 466 -4.93 1.88 5.29
CA THR A 466 -4.48 2.50 4.04
C THR A 466 -5.09 1.87 2.78
N ALA A 467 -5.75 0.71 2.90
CA ALA A 467 -6.38 0.01 1.78
C ALA A 467 -7.59 0.74 1.18
N TRP A 468 -8.22 1.61 1.97
CA TRP A 468 -9.41 2.37 1.61
C TRP A 468 -9.24 3.84 2.00
N THR A 469 -9.82 4.75 1.22
CA THR A 469 -9.86 6.17 1.56
C THR A 469 -11.27 6.74 1.43
N ASP A 470 -11.64 7.61 2.36
CA ASP A 470 -12.93 8.32 2.34
C ASP A 470 -12.87 9.68 1.64
N VAL A 471 -11.69 10.08 1.16
CA VAL A 471 -11.48 11.38 0.51
C VAL A 471 -10.98 11.22 -0.92
N ASP A 472 -11.32 12.19 -1.76
CA ASP A 472 -10.71 12.32 -3.07
C ASP A 472 -9.30 12.92 -2.93
N ALA A 473 -8.29 12.16 -3.34
CA ALA A 473 -6.87 12.53 -3.32
C ALA A 473 -6.26 12.52 -4.73
N ALA A 474 -6.60 13.53 -5.53
CA ALA A 474 -6.05 13.73 -6.87
C ALA A 474 -6.35 12.57 -7.84
N HIS A 475 -5.41 11.66 -8.03
CA HIS A 475 -5.51 10.47 -8.90
C HIS A 475 -6.23 9.29 -8.22
N ILE A 476 -6.39 9.34 -6.90
CA ILE A 476 -7.17 8.39 -6.11
C ILE A 476 -8.48 9.09 -5.75
N VAL A 477 -9.61 8.43 -6.00
CA VAL A 477 -10.95 8.87 -5.55
C VAL A 477 -11.37 8.03 -4.36
N LYS A 478 -12.37 8.48 -3.60
CA LYS A 478 -12.98 7.72 -2.52
C LYS A 478 -13.19 6.25 -2.91
N GLY A 479 -12.78 5.33 -2.06
CA GLY A 479 -12.78 3.89 -2.31
C GLY A 479 -11.42 3.25 -2.08
N PRO A 480 -11.15 2.09 -2.72
CA PRO A 480 -9.88 1.40 -2.57
C PRO A 480 -8.70 2.20 -3.14
N THR A 481 -7.52 2.04 -2.53
CA THR A 481 -6.30 2.80 -2.87
C THR A 481 -5.29 2.04 -3.72
N ALA A 482 -5.34 0.69 -3.68
CA ALA A 482 -4.30 -0.21 -4.20
C ALA A 482 -2.90 -0.03 -3.54
N VAL A 483 -2.87 0.39 -2.27
CA VAL A 483 -1.64 0.48 -1.48
C VAL A 483 -0.83 -0.82 -1.52
N GLY A 484 0.50 -0.71 -1.56
CA GLY A 484 1.40 -1.85 -1.57
C GLY A 484 1.74 -2.38 -2.96
N LEU A 485 0.93 -2.12 -3.99
CA LEU A 485 1.20 -2.60 -5.36
C LEU A 485 2.61 -2.20 -5.82
N ARG A 486 2.89 -0.91 -5.78
CA ARG A 486 4.09 -0.30 -6.36
C ARG A 486 5.37 -0.74 -5.66
N PRO A 487 5.49 -0.64 -4.31
CA PRO A 487 6.67 -1.14 -3.63
C PRO A 487 6.85 -2.65 -3.77
N LEU A 488 5.79 -3.46 -3.85
CA LEU A 488 5.94 -4.91 -4.04
C LEU A 488 6.50 -5.26 -5.43
N VAL A 489 6.02 -4.60 -6.49
CA VAL A 489 6.58 -4.75 -7.84
C VAL A 489 8.04 -4.32 -7.86
N LYS A 490 8.37 -3.18 -7.24
CA LYS A 490 9.75 -2.68 -7.19
C LYS A 490 10.65 -3.57 -6.34
N LEU A 491 10.16 -4.08 -5.21
CA LEU A 491 10.88 -4.99 -4.32
C LEU A 491 11.26 -6.28 -5.06
N ALA A 492 10.37 -6.83 -5.90
CA ALA A 492 10.69 -8.01 -6.70
C ALA A 492 11.91 -7.80 -7.61
N GLU A 493 12.08 -6.60 -8.18
CA GLU A 493 13.26 -6.24 -8.97
C GLU A 493 14.51 -6.16 -8.11
N LEU A 494 14.43 -5.48 -6.95
CA LEU A 494 15.57 -5.22 -6.08
C LEU A 494 16.08 -6.50 -5.39
N VAL A 495 15.17 -7.35 -4.93
CA VAL A 495 15.48 -8.64 -4.27
C VAL A 495 16.22 -9.58 -5.23
N ALA A 496 15.91 -9.54 -6.53
CA ALA A 496 16.60 -10.36 -7.52
C ALA A 496 18.00 -9.84 -7.88
N GLN A 497 18.25 -8.53 -7.73
CA GLN A 497 19.51 -7.89 -8.10
C GLN A 497 20.56 -7.97 -6.99
N ARG A 498 20.16 -8.04 -5.72
CA ARG A 498 21.08 -8.13 -4.59
C ARG A 498 21.43 -9.58 -4.28
N ARG A 499 22.73 -9.86 -4.09
CA ARG A 499 23.18 -11.18 -3.60
C ARG A 499 22.68 -11.37 -2.16
N PRO A 500 22.14 -12.53 -1.79
CA PRO A 500 21.82 -12.82 -0.39
C PRO A 500 23.10 -12.75 0.45
N HIS A 501 23.10 -11.91 1.48
CA HIS A 501 24.18 -11.85 2.46
C HIS A 501 23.91 -12.89 3.55
N PRO A 502 24.91 -13.63 4.05
CA PRO A 502 24.72 -14.49 5.22
C PRO A 502 24.21 -13.66 6.42
N LYS A 503 23.14 -14.19 7.03
CA LYS A 503 22.35 -13.72 8.18
C LYS A 503 22.92 -12.51 8.93
N ALA A 504 22.18 -11.40 8.91
CA ALA A 504 22.44 -10.28 9.80
C ALA A 504 22.04 -10.66 11.24
N ASP A 505 23.08 -10.76 12.05
CA ASP A 505 23.16 -10.92 13.49
C ASP A 505 21.96 -10.37 14.29
N GLU A 506 21.37 -11.22 15.14
CA GLU A 506 20.34 -10.92 16.14
C GLU A 506 20.76 -9.76 17.07
N ALA A 507 22.07 -9.51 17.20
CA ALA A 507 22.64 -8.36 17.89
C ALA A 507 22.31 -6.99 17.25
N ALA A 508 21.90 -6.93 15.97
CA ALA A 508 21.47 -5.67 15.34
C ALA A 508 20.11 -5.21 15.89
N TYR A 509 19.24 -6.16 16.25
CA TYR A 509 17.94 -5.87 16.87
C TYR A 509 18.10 -5.32 18.30
N GLN A 510 19.07 -5.83 19.07
CA GLN A 510 19.40 -5.34 20.41
C GLN A 510 20.14 -3.99 20.43
N ARG A 511 20.74 -3.55 19.32
CA ARG A 511 21.41 -2.23 19.24
C ARG A 511 20.44 -1.06 19.09
N LEU A 512 19.17 -1.31 18.80
CA LEU A 512 18.13 -0.29 18.66
C LEU A 512 17.29 -0.08 19.93
N THR A 513 17.51 -0.87 20.98
CA THR A 513 17.10 -0.48 22.34
C THR A 513 17.95 0.72 22.77
N PRO A 514 17.37 1.89 23.09
CA PRO A 514 18.15 2.99 23.63
C PRO A 514 18.80 2.51 24.91
N ALA A 515 20.14 2.46 24.95
CA ALA A 515 20.83 2.43 26.22
C ALA A 515 20.47 3.75 26.93
N VAL A 516 19.54 3.67 27.89
CA VAL A 516 19.33 4.75 28.85
C VAL A 516 20.65 4.86 29.61
N LYS A 517 21.54 5.74 29.13
CA LYS A 517 22.67 6.23 29.91
C LYS A 517 22.08 7.04 31.06
N LEU A 518 21.80 6.37 32.17
CA LEU A 518 21.77 7.02 33.47
C LEU A 518 23.13 7.68 33.65
N THR A 519 23.20 8.97 33.34
CA THR A 519 24.35 9.79 33.68
C THR A 519 24.32 9.96 35.20
N SER A 520 25.06 9.09 35.89
CA SER A 520 25.42 9.32 37.28
C SER A 520 26.27 10.59 37.34
N HIS A 521 25.66 11.72 37.67
CA HIS A 521 26.39 12.86 38.20
C HIS A 521 27.01 12.46 39.53
N ASN A 522 28.31 12.17 39.53
CA ASN A 522 29.11 12.14 40.75
C ASN A 522 30.23 13.16 40.61
N GLY A 523 30.24 14.16 41.48
CA GLY A 523 31.29 15.18 41.48
C GLY A 523 31.12 16.29 42.51
N VAL A 524 30.71 16.00 43.74
CA VAL A 524 30.99 16.89 44.88
C VAL A 524 31.92 16.16 45.86
N SER A 525 32.94 16.91 46.25
CA SER A 525 34.18 16.51 46.91
C SER A 525 34.04 15.64 48.16
N ARG A 526 34.95 14.67 48.30
CA ARG A 526 35.34 14.12 49.60
C ARG A 526 36.04 15.20 50.43
N SER A 527 35.48 15.57 51.58
CA SER A 527 36.31 15.93 52.74
C SER A 527 35.56 15.75 54.06
N ARG A 528 36.16 14.90 54.91
CA ARG A 528 36.25 14.94 56.39
C ARG A 528 35.04 14.61 57.29
N ARG A 529 35.32 13.57 58.10
CA ARG A 529 35.05 13.39 59.54
C ARG A 529 33.61 13.23 60.01
N ILE A 530 33.32 11.98 60.38
CA ILE A 530 32.38 11.63 61.44
C ILE A 530 32.97 12.08 62.79
N THR A 531 32.23 12.91 63.53
CA THR A 531 32.23 12.93 65.01
C THR A 531 30.85 13.32 65.51
N ALA A 532 30.48 12.69 66.61
CA ALA A 532 29.20 12.66 67.30
C ALA A 532 28.59 14.01 67.70
N GLY A 533 27.28 14.01 67.96
CA GLY A 533 26.63 15.12 68.67
C GLY A 533 25.12 14.99 68.75
N ALA A 534 24.63 14.67 69.95
CA ALA A 534 23.24 14.47 70.30
C ALA A 534 22.39 15.77 70.36
N ALA A 535 21.13 15.58 70.79
CA ALA A 535 20.15 16.56 71.31
C ALA A 535 19.19 17.14 70.26
N ARG A 536 17.94 16.66 70.22
CA ARG A 536 16.79 16.91 71.13
C ARG A 536 16.02 18.18 70.77
N SER A 537 14.73 17.92 70.52
CA SER A 537 13.59 18.74 70.92
C SER A 537 13.41 20.02 70.12
N LYS A 538 12.22 20.54 69.89
CA LYS A 538 10.87 20.24 70.37
C LYS A 538 9.98 21.08 69.46
N ALA A 539 8.73 20.62 69.28
CA ALA A 539 7.51 21.43 69.41
C ALA A 539 7.48 22.80 68.67
N ARG A 540 6.43 23.17 67.95
CA ARG A 540 5.02 22.92 68.19
C ARG A 540 4.28 23.86 67.21
N THR A 541 3.13 23.42 66.69
CA THR A 541 1.88 24.19 66.51
C THR A 541 1.93 25.54 65.74
N ARG A 542 0.95 25.95 64.95
CA ARG A 542 -0.41 25.51 64.62
C ARG A 542 -0.91 26.51 63.59
N SER A 543 -1.80 26.04 62.71
CA SER A 543 -2.95 26.79 62.18
C SER A 543 -2.61 27.94 61.20
N ARG A 544 -3.44 28.33 60.25
CA ARG A 544 -4.78 27.93 59.80
C ARG A 544 -5.01 28.77 58.54
N ARG A 545 -5.73 28.20 57.56
CA ARG A 545 -6.45 28.89 56.45
C ARG A 545 -5.52 29.60 55.43
N ALA A 546 -5.77 29.56 54.13
CA ALA A 546 -6.92 29.12 53.34
C ALA A 546 -6.48 28.16 52.24
#